data_AF-A0A8H7NWU6-F1
#
_entry.id   AF-A0A8H7NWU6-F1
#
_cell.length_a   1.000
_cell.length_b   1.000
_cell.length_c   1.000
_cell.angle_alpha   90.00
_cell.angle_beta   90.00
_cell.angle_gamma   90.00
#
_symmetry.space_group_name_H-M   'P 1'
#
loop_
_entity.id
_entity.type
_entity.pdbx_description
1 polymer ?
#
loop_
_entity_poly.entity_id
_entity_poly.type
_entity_poly.pdbx_seq_one_letter_code
_entity_poly.pdbx_strand_id
1 'polypeptide(L)'
;MSTQIQILRFQDLFDRDKYHVFNRVAVENDVITDTLTTIHPSQAKSHYIFQHDRDSTESPESLPSLPYPRRLNWPGLLKYAYPGILTSHLSSQGHQQSLDVICKVVSMSHNNNRIAHELFFYKKLEDLQGRKIPECFGMFEGQINGERVECLVLEYCGEPVEDFRTTSWEFREELVDIVHELHARNIHHGGLYKENILYRQRLEPDGATASIEAPLDGKHIEPVLINFGNASLEFECDAMKTNQRIQLCVEEPQAKDLIGCQQLLRFARSISAWYPSTFKLQKCSVPIELRESPIEQLIDAVKERRYYSDEEIRALDVNVIEKERRQALERYDKWIRTWKACEKYSDGSQVPLHEVSTL
;
A
#
# COMPACT_ATOMS: atom_id res chain seq x y z
N MET A 1 -4.30 24.94 -30.26
CA MET A 1 -5.36 23.92 -30.41
C MET A 1 -5.51 23.24 -29.06
N SER A 2 -6.68 23.34 -28.44
CA SER A 2 -6.94 22.82 -27.10
C SER A 2 -7.44 21.38 -27.22
N THR A 3 -6.73 20.41 -26.65
CA THR A 3 -7.18 19.02 -26.54
C THR A 3 -8.38 18.97 -25.60
N GLN A 4 -9.53 18.47 -26.06
CA GLN A 4 -10.69 18.18 -25.21
C GLN A 4 -10.58 16.73 -24.75
N ILE A 5 -10.69 16.51 -23.44
CA ILE A 5 -10.76 15.19 -22.82
C ILE A 5 -12.14 15.11 -22.17
N GLN A 6 -12.79 13.97 -22.34
CA GLN A 6 -14.11 13.68 -21.81
C GLN A 6 -13.95 12.49 -20.87
N ILE A 7 -14.61 12.53 -19.73
CA ILE A 7 -14.57 11.43 -18.77
C ILE A 7 -15.96 10.88 -18.69
N LEU A 8 -16.08 9.63 -19.10
CA LEU A 8 -17.33 8.94 -19.19
C LEU A 8 -17.71 8.44 -17.78
N ARG A 9 -18.81 9.03 -17.29
CA ARG A 9 -19.70 8.60 -16.20
C ARG A 9 -19.09 8.46 -14.79
N PHE A 10 -19.28 9.53 -14.01
CA PHE A 10 -19.21 9.51 -12.54
C PHE A 10 -20.55 9.19 -11.87
N GLN A 11 -21.67 9.23 -12.61
CA GLN A 11 -23.04 9.12 -12.08
C GLN A 11 -23.40 7.72 -11.56
N ASP A 12 -22.82 6.65 -12.09
CA ASP A 12 -23.20 5.28 -11.72
C ASP A 12 -22.61 4.82 -10.37
N LEU A 13 -21.65 5.57 -9.81
CA LEU A 13 -20.99 5.25 -8.53
C LEU A 13 -21.78 5.73 -7.30
N PHE A 14 -22.79 6.58 -7.49
CA PHE A 14 -23.53 7.23 -6.42
C PHE A 14 -25.02 6.88 -6.39
N ASP A 15 -25.48 5.96 -7.25
CA ASP A 15 -26.84 5.43 -7.21
C ASP A 15 -26.98 4.50 -5.98
N ARG A 16 -27.47 5.04 -4.86
CA ARG A 16 -27.62 4.33 -3.58
C ARG A 16 -28.49 3.07 -3.67
N ASP A 17 -29.30 2.94 -4.70
CA ASP A 17 -30.35 1.92 -4.80
C ASP A 17 -30.02 0.74 -5.73
N LYS A 18 -28.79 0.62 -6.26
CA LYS A 18 -28.43 -0.47 -7.19
C LYS A 18 -27.50 -1.57 -6.65
N TYR A 19 -27.22 -1.63 -5.36
CA TYR A 19 -26.45 -2.74 -4.78
C TYR A 19 -27.34 -3.69 -3.98
N HIS A 20 -28.01 -4.59 -4.68
CA HIS A 20 -28.67 -5.75 -4.09
C HIS A 20 -27.64 -6.79 -3.65
N VAL A 21 -27.28 -6.79 -2.36
CA VAL A 21 -26.80 -8.00 -1.69
C VAL A 21 -28.01 -8.66 -1.04
N PHE A 22 -28.30 -9.89 -1.46
CA PHE A 22 -29.40 -10.71 -0.95
C PHE A 22 -29.35 -10.87 0.59
N ASN A 23 -30.33 -10.29 1.28
CA ASN A 23 -31.14 -10.93 2.32
C ASN A 23 -32.40 -10.06 2.59
N ARG A 24 -33.60 -10.68 2.52
CA ARG A 24 -34.95 -10.10 2.78
C ARG A 24 -34.96 -9.15 4.01
N VAL A 25 -35.62 -7.99 4.05
CA VAL A 25 -37.08 -7.70 3.92
C VAL A 25 -37.32 -6.21 3.51
N ALA A 26 -38.23 -6.03 2.54
CA ALA A 26 -39.16 -4.92 2.18
C ALA A 26 -38.90 -3.41 2.47
N VAL A 27 -38.94 -2.63 1.36
CA VAL A 27 -39.74 -1.39 1.04
C VAL A 27 -39.60 -0.18 1.98
N GLU A 28 -39.27 1.07 1.58
CA GLU A 28 -39.97 1.98 0.64
C GLU A 28 -39.12 3.26 0.33
N ASN A 29 -39.11 3.67 -0.95
CA ASN A 29 -38.85 4.96 -1.63
C ASN A 29 -38.12 6.16 -0.96
N ASP A 30 -37.03 6.61 -1.60
CA ASP A 30 -36.82 7.99 -2.12
C ASP A 30 -35.49 8.06 -2.93
N VAL A 31 -35.56 8.14 -4.26
CA VAL A 31 -34.39 8.17 -5.15
C VAL A 31 -33.93 9.63 -5.37
N ILE A 32 -32.82 10.01 -4.76
CA ILE A 32 -32.06 11.22 -5.12
C ILE A 32 -30.91 10.77 -6.03
N THR A 33 -30.88 11.25 -7.27
CA THR A 33 -29.80 10.98 -8.22
C THR A 33 -28.63 11.94 -7.97
N ASP A 34 -27.58 11.41 -7.35
CA ASP A 34 -26.35 12.15 -7.06
C ASP A 34 -25.62 12.49 -8.38
N THR A 35 -25.68 13.75 -8.79
CA THR A 35 -25.09 14.22 -10.07
C THR A 35 -23.89 15.12 -9.83
N LEU A 36 -22.72 14.67 -10.28
CA LEU A 36 -21.48 15.46 -10.22
C LEU A 36 -21.54 16.56 -11.29
N THR A 37 -21.78 17.80 -10.89
CA THR A 37 -22.42 18.76 -11.81
C THR A 37 -21.46 19.47 -12.77
N THR A 38 -20.21 19.72 -12.34
CA THR A 38 -19.13 20.31 -13.17
C THR A 38 -17.79 20.05 -12.49
N ILE A 39 -16.73 19.74 -13.25
CA ILE A 39 -15.36 19.71 -12.76
C ILE A 39 -14.52 20.78 -13.49
N HIS A 40 -13.80 21.62 -12.74
CA HIS A 40 -12.84 22.57 -13.30
C HIS A 40 -11.39 22.14 -13.02
N PRO A 41 -10.51 22.15 -14.04
CA PRO A 41 -9.09 21.89 -13.84
C PRO A 41 -8.45 23.10 -13.16
N SER A 42 -8.08 22.98 -11.88
CA SER A 42 -7.33 24.02 -11.20
C SER A 42 -5.82 23.85 -11.41
N GLN A 43 -5.33 22.61 -11.54
CA GLN A 43 -3.89 22.29 -11.66
C GLN A 43 -3.57 21.05 -12.50
N ALA A 44 -4.40 20.69 -13.48
CA ALA A 44 -4.22 19.50 -14.33
C ALA A 44 -3.00 19.61 -15.27
N LYS A 45 -2.39 18.47 -15.64
CA LYS A 45 -1.45 18.44 -16.78
C LYS A 45 -2.20 18.93 -18.02
N SER A 46 -1.56 19.78 -18.83
CA SER A 46 -2.16 20.64 -19.88
C SER A 46 -2.93 19.95 -21.01
N HIS A 47 -3.08 18.63 -20.94
CA HIS A 47 -3.69 17.81 -21.97
C HIS A 47 -5.04 17.23 -21.52
N TYR A 48 -5.41 17.33 -20.23
CA TYR A 48 -6.63 16.73 -19.66
C TYR A 48 -7.66 17.77 -19.22
N ILE A 49 -8.78 17.81 -19.95
CA ILE A 49 -10.03 18.48 -19.60
C ILE A 49 -11.01 17.45 -19.04
N PHE A 50 -11.80 17.81 -18.04
CA PHE A 50 -12.87 16.97 -17.49
C PHE A 50 -14.21 17.54 -17.98
N GLN A 51 -14.98 16.75 -18.72
CA GLN A 51 -16.33 17.11 -19.12
C GLN A 51 -17.30 16.00 -18.75
N HIS A 52 -18.40 16.39 -18.10
CA HIS A 52 -19.55 15.55 -17.85
C HIS A 52 -20.43 15.58 -19.11
N ASP A 53 -20.55 14.46 -19.80
CA ASP A 53 -21.50 14.33 -20.91
C ASP A 53 -22.91 14.10 -20.34
N ARG A 54 -23.85 14.98 -20.64
CA ARG A 54 -25.27 14.83 -20.23
C ARG A 54 -26.11 14.14 -21.31
N ASP A 55 -25.57 13.95 -22.51
CA ASP A 55 -26.37 13.59 -23.68
C ASP A 55 -26.01 12.21 -24.30
N SER A 56 -25.13 11.43 -23.66
CA SER A 56 -24.81 10.07 -24.16
C SER A 56 -25.99 9.12 -23.94
N THR A 57 -26.67 8.73 -25.02
CA THR A 57 -27.76 7.74 -25.03
C THR A 57 -27.24 6.30 -25.25
N GLU A 58 -25.92 6.07 -25.18
CA GLU A 58 -25.32 4.76 -25.43
C GLU A 58 -25.54 3.77 -24.27
N SER A 59 -26.01 2.58 -24.63
CA SER A 59 -26.33 1.46 -23.73
C SER A 59 -25.07 0.94 -23.00
N PRO A 60 -25.15 0.66 -21.67
CA PRO A 60 -24.00 0.22 -20.86
C PRO A 60 -23.50 -1.22 -21.13
N GLU A 61 -24.07 -1.96 -22.08
CA GLU A 61 -23.82 -3.41 -22.24
C GLU A 61 -22.48 -3.81 -22.90
N SER A 62 -21.59 -2.87 -23.25
CA SER A 62 -20.37 -3.16 -24.02
C SER A 62 -19.03 -2.91 -23.31
N LEU A 63 -19.03 -2.46 -22.05
CA LEU A 63 -17.78 -2.24 -21.31
C LEU A 63 -17.38 -3.48 -20.50
N PRO A 64 -16.10 -3.89 -20.50
CA PRO A 64 -15.63 -4.94 -19.62
C PRO A 64 -15.89 -4.53 -18.17
N SER A 65 -16.54 -5.43 -17.41
CA SER A 65 -16.81 -5.21 -15.99
C SER A 65 -15.49 -5.04 -15.24
N LEU A 66 -15.21 -3.82 -14.77
CA LEU A 66 -14.19 -3.64 -13.72
C LEU A 66 -14.58 -4.54 -12.53
N PRO A 67 -13.61 -5.16 -11.84
CA PRO A 67 -13.90 -5.84 -10.59
C PRO A 67 -14.64 -4.85 -9.68
N TYR A 68 -15.84 -5.25 -9.24
CA TYR A 68 -16.83 -4.43 -8.52
C TYR A 68 -16.20 -3.35 -7.62
N PRO A 69 -16.76 -2.13 -7.56
CA PRO A 69 -16.21 -1.05 -6.74
C PRO A 69 -16.21 -1.47 -5.26
N ARG A 70 -15.10 -2.04 -4.79
CA ARG A 70 -14.86 -2.22 -3.38
C ARG A 70 -14.61 -0.84 -2.83
N ARG A 71 -15.46 -0.43 -1.89
CA ARG A 71 -15.19 0.73 -1.05
C ARG A 71 -13.90 0.42 -0.27
N LEU A 72 -12.78 0.95 -0.73
CA LEU A 72 -11.53 0.91 0.00
C LEU A 72 -11.72 1.80 1.24
N ASN A 73 -12.00 1.19 2.38
CA ASN A 73 -12.12 1.89 3.66
C ASN A 73 -10.73 2.28 4.14
N TRP A 74 -10.31 3.51 3.84
CA TRP A 74 -9.07 4.08 4.34
C TRP A 74 -9.29 4.68 5.73
N PRO A 75 -8.48 4.32 6.76
CA PRO A 75 -8.59 4.93 8.07
C PRO A 75 -8.26 6.44 8.03
N GLY A 76 -9.24 7.28 8.34
CA GLY A 76 -9.11 8.74 8.43
C GLY A 76 -10.20 9.52 7.69
N LEU A 77 -10.22 10.85 7.82
CA LEU A 77 -11.19 11.80 7.24
C LEU A 77 -11.34 11.77 5.69
N LEU A 78 -10.71 10.82 5.00
CA LEU A 78 -10.87 10.58 3.57
C LEU A 78 -12.14 9.78 3.35
N LYS A 79 -13.16 10.43 2.81
CA LYS A 79 -14.49 9.81 2.77
C LYS A 79 -14.57 8.71 1.70
N TYR A 80 -13.87 8.82 0.55
CA TYR A 80 -13.99 7.84 -0.53
C TYR A 80 -12.82 7.85 -1.55
N ALA A 81 -12.46 6.66 -2.06
CA ALA A 81 -11.67 6.48 -3.28
C ALA A 81 -12.51 5.66 -4.26
N TYR A 82 -12.57 6.09 -5.52
CA TYR A 82 -13.41 5.47 -6.53
C TYR A 82 -12.58 5.04 -7.75
N PRO A 83 -12.78 3.83 -8.29
CA PRO A 83 -12.28 3.50 -9.61
C PRO A 83 -13.01 4.33 -10.68
N GLY A 84 -12.31 4.67 -11.74
CA GLY A 84 -12.86 5.40 -12.89
C GLY A 84 -12.03 5.17 -14.14
N ILE A 85 -12.50 5.70 -15.27
CA ILE A 85 -11.82 5.61 -16.56
C ILE A 85 -11.51 7.02 -17.05
N LEU A 86 -10.25 7.30 -17.33
CA LEU A 86 -9.77 8.55 -17.93
C LEU A 86 -9.56 8.34 -19.43
N THR A 87 -10.34 9.03 -20.26
CA THR A 87 -10.30 8.86 -21.71
C THR A 87 -9.68 10.08 -22.39
N SER A 88 -8.55 9.91 -23.06
CA SER A 88 -7.95 10.98 -23.87
C SER A 88 -8.44 10.94 -25.32
N HIS A 89 -8.95 12.07 -25.83
CA HIS A 89 -9.22 12.24 -27.27
C HIS A 89 -8.04 12.97 -27.93
N LEU A 90 -7.16 12.21 -28.60
CA LEU A 90 -6.09 12.79 -29.42
C LEU A 90 -6.65 13.21 -30.79
N SER A 91 -6.70 14.52 -31.05
CA SER A 91 -7.42 15.15 -32.17
C SER A 91 -6.73 15.07 -33.55
N SER A 92 -5.94 14.04 -33.86
CA SER A 92 -5.36 13.93 -35.21
C SER A 92 -5.29 12.53 -35.83
N GLN A 93 -5.45 11.44 -35.06
CA GLN A 93 -5.42 10.07 -35.60
C GLN A 93 -6.45 9.09 -35.01
N GLY A 94 -7.46 9.59 -34.29
CA GLY A 94 -8.66 8.81 -33.93
C GLY A 94 -8.47 7.65 -32.95
N HIS A 95 -7.28 7.46 -32.38
CA HIS A 95 -7.08 6.46 -31.33
C HIS A 95 -7.44 7.08 -29.98
N GLN A 96 -8.56 6.62 -29.44
CA GLN A 96 -9.00 6.91 -28.09
C GLN A 96 -8.26 5.97 -27.14
N GLN A 97 -7.44 6.53 -26.25
CA GLN A 97 -6.80 5.76 -25.19
C GLN A 97 -7.56 6.00 -23.88
N SER A 98 -8.11 4.93 -23.33
CA SER A 98 -8.69 4.88 -21.98
C SER A 98 -7.66 4.36 -20.99
N LEU A 99 -7.57 4.99 -19.83
CA LEU A 99 -6.72 4.60 -18.71
C LEU A 99 -7.58 4.36 -17.47
N ASP A 100 -7.31 3.28 -16.75
CA ASP A 100 -7.93 3.05 -15.44
C ASP A 100 -7.30 4.00 -14.41
N VAL A 101 -8.16 4.70 -13.67
CA VAL A 101 -7.76 5.71 -12.69
C VAL A 101 -8.45 5.51 -11.35
N ILE A 102 -7.83 6.04 -10.30
CA ILE A 102 -8.46 6.25 -9.00
C ILE A 102 -8.73 7.74 -8.80
N CYS A 103 -9.96 8.03 -8.40
CA CYS A 103 -10.40 9.35 -8.00
C CYS A 103 -10.50 9.43 -6.48
N LYS A 104 -9.63 10.23 -5.87
CA LYS A 104 -9.63 10.49 -4.43
C LYS A 104 -10.40 11.79 -4.17
N VAL A 105 -11.58 11.67 -3.59
CA VAL A 105 -12.52 12.79 -3.45
C VAL A 105 -12.62 13.24 -2.00
N VAL A 106 -12.46 14.54 -1.77
CA VAL A 106 -12.56 15.16 -0.44
C VAL A 106 -13.49 16.36 -0.52
N SER A 107 -14.33 16.53 0.49
CA SER A 107 -15.17 17.71 0.61
C SER A 107 -14.34 18.93 1.05
N MET A 108 -14.54 20.06 0.36
CA MET A 108 -13.89 21.33 0.69
C MET A 108 -14.36 21.91 2.04
N SER A 109 -15.53 21.50 2.53
CA SER A 109 -16.04 21.98 3.82
C SER A 109 -15.16 21.55 5.00
N HIS A 110 -14.30 20.55 4.80
CA HIS A 110 -13.44 20.00 5.84
C HIS A 110 -12.07 20.71 5.92
N ASN A 111 -11.86 21.82 5.16
CA ASN A 111 -10.75 22.79 5.22
C ASN A 111 -9.35 22.24 5.57
N ASN A 112 -9.07 21.04 5.09
CA ASN A 112 -7.80 20.38 5.30
C ASN A 112 -7.15 20.36 3.92
N ASN A 113 -6.15 21.22 3.68
CA ASN A 113 -5.34 21.32 2.45
C ASN A 113 -4.59 20.02 2.09
N ARG A 114 -5.06 18.84 2.53
CA ARG A 114 -4.44 17.53 2.39
C ARG A 114 -4.37 17.08 0.93
N ILE A 115 -5.38 17.36 0.10
CA ILE A 115 -5.32 17.00 -1.32
C ILE A 115 -4.31 17.88 -2.06
N ALA A 116 -4.33 19.20 -1.84
CA ALA A 116 -3.33 20.10 -2.38
C ALA A 116 -1.90 19.76 -1.90
N HIS A 117 -1.76 19.37 -0.63
CA HIS A 117 -0.50 18.91 -0.03
C HIS A 117 -0.01 17.61 -0.67
N GLU A 118 -0.90 16.63 -0.84
CA GLU A 118 -0.56 15.37 -1.51
C GLU A 118 -0.17 15.57 -2.97
N LEU A 119 -0.91 16.42 -3.70
CA LEU A 119 -0.59 16.83 -5.07
C LEU A 119 0.81 17.45 -5.16
N PHE A 120 1.20 18.28 -4.18
CA PHE A 120 2.53 18.87 -4.13
C PHE A 120 3.63 17.79 -4.11
N PHE A 121 3.47 16.71 -3.35
CA PHE A 121 4.45 15.61 -3.34
C PHE A 121 4.46 14.82 -4.64
N TYR A 122 3.31 14.54 -5.24
CA TYR A 122 3.27 13.92 -6.56
C TYR A 122 4.02 14.75 -7.60
N LYS A 123 3.83 16.07 -7.62
CA LYS A 123 4.58 16.99 -8.51
C LYS A 123 6.08 16.99 -8.21
N LYS A 124 6.47 16.94 -6.93
CA LYS A 124 7.88 16.90 -6.53
C LYS A 124 8.59 15.57 -6.88
N LEU A 125 7.81 14.51 -7.04
CA LEU A 125 8.26 13.15 -7.36
C LEU A 125 7.87 12.75 -8.80
N GLU A 126 7.80 13.72 -9.72
CA GLU A 126 7.37 13.48 -11.10
C GLU A 126 8.21 12.41 -11.80
N ASP A 127 9.51 12.35 -11.51
CA ASP A 127 10.43 11.36 -12.07
C ASP A 127 10.16 9.92 -11.59
N LEU A 128 9.41 9.74 -10.50
CA LEU A 128 9.02 8.44 -9.96
C LEU A 128 7.66 7.94 -10.43
N GLN A 129 6.85 8.82 -11.02
CA GLN A 129 5.49 8.51 -11.47
C GLN A 129 5.46 7.44 -12.56
N GLY A 130 4.43 6.60 -12.55
CA GLY A 130 4.26 5.47 -13.46
C GLY A 130 5.22 4.29 -13.21
N ARG A 131 6.12 4.40 -12.24
CA ARG A 131 7.10 3.34 -11.91
C ARG A 131 7.07 2.96 -10.44
N LYS A 132 7.38 3.91 -9.55
CA LYS A 132 7.50 3.69 -8.10
C LYS A 132 6.30 4.24 -7.32
N ILE A 133 5.64 5.22 -7.92
CA ILE A 133 4.40 5.83 -7.42
C ILE A 133 3.40 5.94 -8.60
N PRO A 134 2.10 6.16 -8.33
CA PRO A 134 1.11 6.38 -9.38
C PRO A 134 1.42 7.60 -10.23
N GLU A 135 1.09 7.55 -11.52
CA GLU A 135 0.96 8.78 -12.29
C GLU A 135 -0.16 9.66 -11.72
N CYS A 136 0.13 10.96 -11.56
CA CYS A 136 -0.82 11.96 -11.10
C CYS A 136 -1.27 12.84 -12.27
N PHE A 137 -2.54 12.68 -12.65
CA PHE A 137 -3.15 13.42 -13.76
C PHE A 137 -3.55 14.84 -13.37
N GLY A 138 -3.75 15.08 -12.07
CA GLY A 138 -3.94 16.40 -11.50
C GLY A 138 -5.04 16.46 -10.45
N MET A 139 -5.33 17.68 -10.02
CA MET A 139 -6.41 17.99 -9.09
C MET A 139 -7.48 18.82 -9.78
N PHE A 140 -8.71 18.51 -9.39
CA PHE A 140 -9.94 18.93 -10.02
C PHE A 140 -10.93 19.36 -8.94
N GLU A 141 -11.71 20.40 -9.20
CA GLU A 141 -12.74 20.87 -8.26
C GLU A 141 -14.12 20.70 -8.87
N GLY A 142 -15.10 20.28 -8.07
CA GLY A 142 -16.48 20.15 -8.52
C GLY A 142 -17.50 20.27 -7.41
N GLN A 143 -18.73 19.83 -7.70
CA GLN A 143 -19.82 19.75 -6.71
C GLN A 143 -20.47 18.37 -6.73
N ILE A 144 -20.70 17.80 -5.55
CA ILE A 144 -21.47 16.57 -5.31
C ILE A 144 -22.57 16.92 -4.31
N ASN A 145 -23.84 16.76 -4.71
CA ASN A 145 -25.01 17.05 -3.86
C ASN A 145 -25.02 18.47 -3.26
N GLY A 146 -24.59 19.45 -4.06
CA GLY A 146 -24.45 20.85 -3.65
C GLY A 146 -23.24 21.14 -2.75
N GLU A 147 -22.47 20.13 -2.35
CA GLU A 147 -21.23 20.30 -1.60
C GLU A 147 -20.04 20.44 -2.56
N ARG A 148 -19.19 21.45 -2.37
CA ARG A 148 -17.94 21.58 -3.14
C ARG A 148 -16.95 20.49 -2.75
N VAL A 149 -16.34 19.86 -3.74
CA VAL A 149 -15.36 18.79 -3.57
C VAL A 149 -14.09 19.06 -4.37
N GLU A 150 -12.98 18.55 -3.86
CA GLU A 150 -11.71 18.39 -4.57
C GLU A 150 -11.53 16.91 -4.93
N CYS A 151 -11.04 16.64 -6.13
CA CYS A 151 -10.77 15.31 -6.66
C CYS A 151 -9.32 15.25 -7.16
N LEU A 152 -8.51 14.39 -6.57
CA LEU A 152 -7.19 14.04 -7.07
C LEU A 152 -7.31 12.79 -7.92
N VAL A 153 -6.80 12.85 -9.16
CA VAL A 153 -6.93 11.75 -10.13
C VAL A 153 -5.55 11.14 -10.35
N LEU A 154 -5.46 9.85 -10.04
CA LEU A 154 -4.23 9.06 -10.03
C LEU A 154 -4.40 7.82 -10.90
N GLU A 155 -3.30 7.25 -11.39
CA GLU A 155 -3.26 5.93 -12.02
C GLU A 155 -3.79 4.84 -11.08
N TYR A 156 -4.63 3.92 -11.59
CA TYR A 156 -4.96 2.71 -10.86
C TYR A 156 -3.79 1.72 -10.91
N CYS A 157 -3.23 1.39 -9.75
CA CYS A 157 -1.99 0.59 -9.65
C CYS A 157 -2.21 -0.79 -9.03
N GLY A 158 -3.45 -1.31 -9.03
CA GLY A 158 -3.79 -2.62 -8.48
C GLY A 158 -4.23 -2.58 -7.01
N GLU A 159 -4.02 -3.70 -6.32
CA GLU A 159 -4.58 -3.97 -5.00
C GLU A 159 -3.55 -3.80 -3.86
N PRO A 160 -3.98 -3.41 -2.65
CA PRO A 160 -3.08 -3.26 -1.50
C PRO A 160 -2.40 -4.56 -1.05
N VAL A 161 -1.21 -4.42 -0.46
CA VAL A 161 -0.49 -5.53 0.18
C VAL A 161 -1.25 -5.98 1.44
N GLU A 162 -1.67 -7.25 1.47
CA GLU A 162 -2.31 -7.83 2.66
C GLU A 162 -1.31 -8.20 3.76
N ASP A 163 -0.14 -8.73 3.37
CA ASP A 163 0.93 -9.17 4.26
C ASP A 163 2.28 -9.19 3.54
N PHE A 164 3.30 -8.49 4.08
CA PHE A 164 4.65 -8.52 3.51
C PHE A 164 5.34 -9.89 3.62
N ARG A 165 4.83 -10.78 4.48
CA ARG A 165 5.39 -12.14 4.58
C ARG A 165 5.06 -13.00 3.37
N THR A 166 4.03 -12.64 2.59
CA THR A 166 3.64 -13.35 1.38
C THR A 166 4.26 -12.76 0.12
N THR A 167 5.01 -11.65 0.22
CA THR A 167 5.67 -11.02 -0.92
C THR A 167 7.07 -11.60 -1.15
N SER A 168 7.56 -11.54 -2.39
CA SER A 168 8.92 -11.98 -2.70
C SER A 168 10.00 -11.08 -2.07
N TRP A 169 11.27 -11.48 -2.21
CA TRP A 169 12.38 -10.64 -1.75
C TRP A 169 12.61 -9.43 -2.63
N GLU A 170 12.49 -9.63 -3.93
CA GLU A 170 12.67 -8.61 -4.97
C GLU A 170 11.65 -7.50 -4.74
N PHE A 171 10.38 -7.86 -4.49
CA PHE A 171 9.34 -6.88 -4.16
C PHE A 171 9.70 -6.04 -2.92
N ARG A 172 10.24 -6.67 -1.87
CA ARG A 172 10.63 -5.97 -0.63
C ARG A 172 11.89 -5.13 -0.83
N GLU A 173 12.84 -5.59 -1.64
CA GLU A 173 14.04 -4.85 -2.01
C GLU A 173 13.71 -3.61 -2.82
N GLU A 174 12.86 -3.74 -3.85
CA GLU A 174 12.37 -2.62 -4.63
C GLU A 174 11.62 -1.61 -3.74
N LEU A 175 10.82 -2.09 -2.79
CA LEU A 175 10.13 -1.19 -1.86
C LEU A 175 11.12 -0.48 -0.92
N VAL A 176 12.17 -1.15 -0.46
CA VAL A 176 13.29 -0.50 0.27
C VAL A 176 13.92 0.58 -0.61
N ASP A 177 14.17 0.31 -1.88
CA ASP A 177 14.69 1.29 -2.82
C ASP A 177 13.80 2.52 -2.98
N ILE A 178 12.48 2.32 -3.12
CA ILE A 178 11.51 3.41 -3.20
C ILE A 178 11.61 4.30 -1.96
N VAL A 179 11.58 3.71 -0.77
CA VAL A 179 11.60 4.47 0.49
C VAL A 179 12.94 5.19 0.69
N HIS A 180 14.06 4.55 0.35
CA HIS A 180 15.38 5.18 0.38
C HIS A 180 15.46 6.37 -0.59
N GLU A 181 14.85 6.25 -1.77
CA GLU A 181 14.79 7.36 -2.73
C GLU A 181 14.00 8.57 -2.22
N LEU A 182 12.92 8.34 -1.46
CA LEU A 182 12.20 9.43 -0.80
C LEU A 182 13.10 10.10 0.25
N HIS A 183 13.80 9.31 1.06
CA HIS A 183 14.66 9.83 2.12
C HIS A 183 15.85 10.60 1.58
N ALA A 184 16.44 10.15 0.47
CA ALA A 184 17.50 10.86 -0.26
C ALA A 184 17.04 12.25 -0.76
N ARG A 185 15.73 12.45 -0.95
CA ARG A 185 15.11 13.74 -1.30
C ARG A 185 14.59 14.52 -0.09
N ASN A 186 14.94 14.10 1.14
CA ASN A 186 14.43 14.63 2.42
C ASN A 186 12.90 14.59 2.51
N ILE A 187 12.29 13.52 1.98
CA ILE A 187 10.84 13.29 2.06
C ILE A 187 10.57 12.18 3.06
N HIS A 188 9.87 12.53 4.13
CA HIS A 188 9.34 11.58 5.09
C HIS A 188 7.88 11.25 4.72
N HIS A 189 7.58 10.01 4.33
CA HIS A 189 6.23 9.65 3.83
C HIS A 189 5.12 9.77 4.90
N GLY A 190 5.42 9.43 6.16
CA GLY A 190 4.48 9.54 7.28
C GLY A 190 3.42 8.45 7.33
N GLY A 191 3.51 7.42 6.48
CA GLY A 191 2.48 6.40 6.33
C GLY A 191 2.94 5.13 5.62
N LEU A 192 4.11 4.59 5.95
CA LEU A 192 4.63 3.36 5.35
C LEU A 192 3.98 2.11 5.97
N TYR A 193 2.70 1.94 5.67
CA TYR A 193 1.88 0.79 6.07
C TYR A 193 1.50 -0.02 4.83
N LYS A 194 1.18 -1.30 5.02
CA LYS A 194 0.86 -2.24 3.93
C LYS A 194 -0.31 -1.77 3.07
N GLU A 195 -1.27 -1.05 3.66
CA GLU A 195 -2.42 -0.50 2.95
C GLU A 195 -1.98 0.55 1.92
N ASN A 196 -0.89 1.28 2.17
CA ASN A 196 -0.38 2.31 1.27
C ASN A 196 0.62 1.77 0.24
N ILE A 197 0.73 0.46 0.09
CA ILE A 197 1.61 -0.19 -0.89
C ILE A 197 0.76 -1.12 -1.73
N LEU A 198 0.81 -0.96 -3.04
CA LEU A 198 0.00 -1.71 -4.00
C LEU A 198 0.87 -2.71 -4.77
N TYR A 199 0.24 -3.81 -5.20
CA TYR A 199 0.79 -4.73 -6.19
C TYR A 199 0.46 -4.20 -7.59
N ARG A 200 1.45 -3.65 -8.29
CA ARG A 200 1.32 -3.34 -9.71
C ARG A 200 1.83 -4.52 -10.52
N GLN A 201 1.00 -4.99 -11.42
CA GLN A 201 1.41 -5.97 -12.42
C GLN A 201 2.11 -5.23 -13.56
N ARG A 202 3.39 -5.54 -13.80
CA ARG A 202 4.08 -4.99 -14.96
C ARG A 202 3.52 -5.65 -16.22
N LEU A 203 3.02 -4.84 -17.15
CA LEU A 203 2.77 -5.31 -18.50
C LEU A 203 4.12 -5.36 -19.21
N GLU A 204 4.47 -6.53 -19.76
CA GLU A 204 5.68 -6.65 -20.56
C GLU A 204 5.64 -5.63 -21.73
N PRO A 205 6.78 -5.02 -22.06
CA PRO A 205 6.85 -3.89 -23.01
C PRO A 205 6.48 -4.25 -24.46
N ASP A 206 6.27 -5.53 -24.77
CA ASP A 206 5.80 -6.01 -26.06
C ASP A 206 4.28 -5.89 -26.26
N GLY A 207 3.54 -5.36 -25.28
CA GLY A 207 2.18 -4.83 -25.48
C GLY A 207 1.14 -5.86 -25.90
N ALA A 208 1.45 -7.16 -25.80
CA ALA A 208 0.46 -8.21 -25.91
C ALA A 208 -0.43 -8.11 -24.67
N THR A 209 -1.60 -7.51 -24.86
CA THR A 209 -2.68 -7.32 -23.88
C THR A 209 -2.88 -8.55 -23.02
N ALA A 210 -2.18 -8.63 -21.90
CA ALA A 210 -2.40 -9.65 -20.91
C ALA A 210 -3.67 -9.22 -20.17
N SER A 211 -4.78 -9.84 -20.56
CA SER A 211 -6.05 -9.74 -19.85
C SER A 211 -5.84 -9.92 -18.34
N ILE A 212 -6.52 -9.08 -17.57
CA ILE A 212 -6.45 -8.96 -16.10
C ILE A 212 -6.75 -10.30 -15.39
N GLU A 213 -7.33 -11.27 -16.09
CA GLU A 213 -7.80 -12.55 -15.54
C GLU A 213 -6.79 -13.70 -15.61
N ALA A 214 -5.60 -13.53 -16.21
CA ALA A 214 -4.61 -14.60 -16.25
C ALA A 214 -4.00 -14.85 -14.86
N PRO A 215 -3.80 -16.13 -14.44
CA PRO A 215 -3.18 -16.47 -13.16
C PRO A 215 -1.86 -15.72 -12.94
N LEU A 216 -1.61 -15.31 -11.68
CA LEU A 216 -0.42 -14.56 -11.23
C LEU A 216 0.92 -15.29 -11.44
N ASP A 217 0.90 -16.51 -11.97
CA ASP A 217 2.06 -17.37 -12.12
C ASP A 217 2.99 -16.85 -13.23
N GLY A 218 4.01 -16.09 -12.83
CA GLY A 218 5.13 -15.67 -13.69
C GLY A 218 5.11 -14.22 -14.16
N LYS A 219 4.18 -13.37 -13.70
CA LYS A 219 4.23 -11.93 -13.99
C LYS A 219 5.06 -11.19 -12.94
N HIS A 220 5.94 -10.30 -13.37
CA HIS A 220 6.67 -9.42 -12.47
C HIS A 220 5.69 -8.49 -11.75
N ILE A 221 5.67 -8.59 -10.41
CA ILE A 221 4.87 -7.74 -9.53
C ILE A 221 5.80 -6.70 -8.92
N GLU A 222 5.49 -5.43 -9.15
CA GLU A 222 6.27 -4.29 -8.66
C GLU A 222 5.52 -3.59 -7.52
N PRO A 223 6.21 -3.14 -6.45
CA PRO A 223 5.61 -2.35 -5.39
C PRO A 223 5.33 -0.92 -5.87
N VAL A 224 4.13 -0.41 -5.55
CA VAL A 224 3.79 0.99 -5.79
C VAL A 224 3.39 1.67 -4.49
N LEU A 225 4.09 2.74 -4.14
CA LEU A 225 3.83 3.50 -2.92
C LEU A 225 2.81 4.62 -3.19
N ILE A 226 1.79 4.71 -2.35
CA ILE A 226 0.69 5.67 -2.49
C ILE A 226 0.44 6.46 -1.21
N ASN A 227 -0.47 7.45 -1.29
CA ASN A 227 -1.01 8.18 -0.14
C ASN A 227 -0.01 9.15 0.54
N PHE A 228 0.47 10.13 -0.22
CA PHE A 228 1.40 11.17 0.25
C PHE A 228 0.73 12.27 1.10
N GLY A 229 -0.53 12.10 1.52
CA GLY A 229 -1.26 13.10 2.30
C GLY A 229 -0.70 13.38 3.71
N ASN A 230 0.24 12.55 4.20
CA ASN A 230 0.96 12.75 5.46
C ASN A 230 2.47 12.97 5.24
N ALA A 231 2.91 13.15 4.00
CA ALA A 231 4.32 13.33 3.70
C ALA A 231 4.82 14.70 4.19
N SER A 232 6.09 14.82 4.53
CA SER A 232 6.70 16.08 4.99
C SER A 232 8.12 16.26 4.45
N LEU A 233 8.56 17.52 4.39
CA LEU A 233 9.92 17.93 4.03
C LEU A 233 10.78 18.33 5.23
N GLU A 234 10.17 18.41 6.41
CA GLU A 234 10.80 18.89 7.66
C GLU A 234 11.61 17.77 8.33
N PHE A 235 12.32 16.96 7.53
CA PHE A 235 13.02 15.79 8.01
C PHE A 235 14.36 15.64 7.29
N GLU A 236 15.45 15.70 8.06
CA GLU A 236 16.76 15.26 7.62
C GLU A 236 16.98 13.81 8.06
N CYS A 237 17.26 12.93 7.12
CA CYS A 237 17.48 11.54 7.43
C CYS A 237 18.93 11.27 7.82
N ASP A 238 19.19 11.04 9.10
CA ASP A 238 20.56 10.70 9.57
C ASP A 238 21.10 9.41 8.97
N ALA A 239 20.21 8.47 8.61
CA ALA A 239 20.59 7.28 7.86
C ALA A 239 21.15 7.64 6.47
N MET A 240 20.61 8.66 5.79
CA MET A 240 21.14 9.11 4.50
C MET A 240 22.51 9.79 4.68
N LYS A 241 22.72 10.57 5.75
CA LYS A 241 24.01 11.21 6.06
C LYS A 241 25.13 10.19 6.29
N THR A 242 24.78 9.05 6.88
CA THR A 242 25.71 7.97 7.22
C THR A 242 25.72 6.85 6.19
N ASN A 243 25.00 7.01 5.07
CA ASN A 243 24.82 5.99 4.02
C ASN A 243 24.35 4.63 4.57
N GLN A 244 23.56 4.65 5.64
CA GLN A 244 22.92 3.46 6.20
C GLN A 244 21.75 3.04 5.33
N ARG A 245 21.80 1.79 4.86
CA ARG A 245 20.74 1.17 4.05
C ARG A 245 20.08 0.03 4.82
N ILE A 246 18.78 -0.17 4.59
CA ILE A 246 18.10 -1.37 5.10
C ILE A 246 18.68 -2.57 4.34
N GLN A 247 19.35 -3.46 5.06
CA GLN A 247 19.78 -4.74 4.53
C GLN A 247 18.68 -5.76 4.77
N LEU A 248 18.29 -6.47 3.72
CA LEU A 248 17.38 -7.60 3.80
C LEU A 248 18.17 -8.87 4.09
N CYS A 249 17.51 -9.91 4.60
CA CYS A 249 18.14 -11.22 4.82
C CYS A 249 19.30 -11.22 5.81
N VAL A 250 19.31 -10.28 6.74
CA VAL A 250 20.29 -10.21 7.83
C VAL A 250 19.60 -10.25 9.19
N GLU A 251 20.37 -10.54 10.23
CA GLU A 251 19.89 -10.42 11.60
C GLU A 251 19.51 -8.98 11.94
N GLU A 252 18.44 -8.79 12.71
CA GLU A 252 18.00 -7.45 13.09
C GLU A 252 19.12 -6.73 13.84
N PRO A 253 19.54 -5.54 13.38
CA PRO A 253 20.65 -4.83 13.99
C PRO A 253 20.36 -4.53 15.46
N GLN A 254 21.39 -4.68 16.29
CA GLN A 254 21.34 -4.40 17.72
C GLN A 254 21.09 -2.90 17.95
N ALA A 255 20.60 -2.53 19.14
CA ALA A 255 20.19 -1.16 19.46
C ALA A 255 21.23 -0.07 19.10
N LYS A 256 22.51 -0.39 19.24
CA LYS A 256 23.66 0.49 18.94
C LYS A 256 23.94 0.67 17.44
N ASP A 257 23.51 -0.29 16.62
CA ASP A 257 23.73 -0.37 15.18
C ASP A 257 22.43 -0.07 14.40
N LEU A 258 21.39 0.41 15.10
CA LEU A 258 20.11 0.74 14.48
C LEU A 258 20.26 1.85 13.45
N ILE A 259 19.46 1.75 12.39
CA ILE A 259 19.30 2.80 11.40
C ILE A 259 18.89 4.09 12.12
N GLY A 260 19.65 5.17 11.91
CA GLY A 260 19.45 6.47 12.56
C GLY A 260 18.11 7.17 12.22
N CYS A 261 17.24 6.52 11.45
CA CYS A 261 15.91 7.01 11.09
C CYS A 261 14.82 6.10 11.65
N GLN A 262 13.95 6.66 12.50
CA GLN A 262 12.84 5.93 13.09
C GLN A 262 11.82 5.42 12.06
N GLN A 263 11.56 6.17 10.97
CA GLN A 263 10.66 5.71 9.91
C GLN A 263 11.24 4.49 9.19
N LEU A 264 12.52 4.53 8.79
CA LEU A 264 13.18 3.40 8.14
C LEU A 264 13.22 2.17 9.06
N LEU A 265 13.49 2.37 10.36
CA LEU A 265 13.46 1.28 11.34
C LEU A 265 12.07 0.64 11.47
N ARG A 266 11.00 1.45 11.62
CA ARG A 266 9.63 0.95 11.69
C ARG A 266 9.23 0.25 10.39
N PHE A 267 9.62 0.80 9.26
CA PHE A 267 9.36 0.27 7.94
C PHE A 267 10.09 -1.07 7.71
N ALA A 268 11.38 -1.16 8.02
CA ALA A 268 12.14 -2.41 7.93
C ALA A 268 11.51 -3.53 8.76
N ARG A 269 11.02 -3.21 9.96
CA ARG A 269 10.26 -4.16 10.79
C ARG A 269 8.93 -4.54 10.17
N SER A 270 8.18 -3.59 9.60
CA SER A 270 6.87 -3.89 9.01
C SER A 270 7.00 -4.83 7.80
N ILE A 271 8.02 -4.66 6.96
CA ILE A 271 8.28 -5.54 5.82
C ILE A 271 9.01 -6.85 6.18
N SER A 272 9.27 -7.08 7.47
CA SER A 272 10.04 -8.23 7.97
C SER A 272 11.41 -8.35 7.28
N ALA A 273 12.12 -7.22 7.16
CA ALA A 273 13.43 -7.10 6.51
C ALA A 273 14.50 -8.01 7.12
N TRP A 274 14.38 -8.25 8.43
CA TRP A 274 15.41 -8.91 9.22
C TRP A 274 14.93 -10.20 9.86
N TYR A 275 15.88 -11.07 10.17
CA TYR A 275 15.66 -12.18 11.08
C TYR A 275 15.44 -11.64 12.50
N PRO A 276 14.43 -12.15 13.25
CA PRO A 276 14.24 -11.76 14.63
C PRO A 276 15.53 -12.00 15.42
N SER A 277 16.14 -10.93 15.93
CA SER A 277 17.29 -11.02 16.85
C SER A 277 16.86 -11.40 18.27
N THR A 278 15.56 -11.57 18.49
CA THR A 278 15.01 -11.99 19.78
C THR A 278 13.86 -12.98 19.60
N PHE A 279 13.65 -13.81 20.61
CA PHE A 279 12.46 -14.66 20.73
C PHE A 279 11.73 -14.37 22.05
N LYS A 280 10.42 -14.60 22.07
CA LYS A 280 9.61 -14.36 23.28
C LYS A 280 9.68 -15.54 24.23
N LEU A 281 10.13 -15.28 25.46
CA LEU A 281 10.02 -16.16 26.62
C LEU A 281 9.17 -15.44 27.66
N GLN A 282 8.04 -16.03 28.04
CA GLN A 282 7.07 -15.40 28.93
C GLN A 282 6.71 -13.95 28.49
N LYS A 283 6.98 -12.95 29.32
CA LYS A 283 6.75 -11.51 29.10
C LYS A 283 8.00 -10.80 28.54
N CYS A 284 9.10 -11.52 28.34
CA CYS A 284 10.37 -10.95 27.90
C CYS A 284 10.71 -11.36 26.46
N SER A 285 11.38 -10.45 25.76
CA SER A 285 12.13 -10.78 24.54
C SER A 285 13.56 -11.10 24.95
N VAL A 286 14.09 -12.23 24.51
CA VAL A 286 15.44 -12.69 24.85
C VAL A 286 16.26 -12.77 23.57
N PRO A 287 17.54 -12.34 23.58
CA PRO A 287 18.39 -12.40 22.39
C PRO A 287 18.50 -13.82 21.82
N ILE A 288 18.43 -13.95 20.49
CA ILE A 288 18.42 -15.24 19.80
C ILE A 288 19.74 -15.99 19.98
N GLU A 289 20.83 -15.28 20.27
CA GLU A 289 22.15 -15.84 20.55
C GLU A 289 22.15 -16.70 21.83
N LEU A 290 21.22 -16.43 22.76
CA LEU A 290 21.04 -17.25 23.96
C LEU A 290 20.25 -18.54 23.70
N ARG A 291 19.81 -18.81 22.46
CA ARG A 291 18.99 -19.98 22.12
C ARG A 291 19.62 -21.32 22.45
N GLU A 292 20.95 -21.39 22.53
CA GLU A 292 21.75 -22.59 22.85
C GLU A 292 22.45 -22.47 24.21
N SER A 293 22.27 -21.35 24.92
CA SER A 293 22.87 -21.13 26.23
C SER A 293 22.25 -22.04 27.30
N PRO A 294 22.97 -22.34 28.40
CA PRO A 294 22.40 -22.97 29.58
C PRO A 294 21.17 -22.21 30.10
N ILE A 295 20.19 -22.92 30.66
CA ILE A 295 18.92 -22.34 31.09
C ILE A 295 19.11 -21.28 32.18
N GLU A 296 20.16 -21.39 32.98
CA GLU A 296 20.54 -20.44 34.02
C GLU A 296 20.86 -19.07 33.42
N GLN A 297 21.57 -19.04 32.28
CA GLN A 297 21.89 -17.79 31.58
C GLN A 297 20.65 -17.15 30.96
N LEU A 298 19.71 -17.96 30.47
CA LEU A 298 18.42 -17.47 30.00
C LEU A 298 17.60 -16.85 31.14
N ILE A 299 17.58 -17.51 32.29
CA ILE A 299 16.92 -17.00 33.50
C ILE A 299 17.55 -15.67 33.92
N ASP A 300 18.88 -15.57 33.94
CA ASP A 300 19.56 -14.33 34.32
C ASP A 300 19.29 -13.20 33.32
N ALA A 301 19.29 -13.48 32.02
CA ALA A 301 18.89 -12.52 30.98
C ALA A 301 17.42 -12.05 31.15
N VAL A 302 16.52 -12.92 31.61
CA VAL A 302 15.13 -12.57 31.93
C VAL A 302 15.06 -11.68 33.18
N LYS A 303 15.81 -12.01 34.23
CA LYS A 303 15.86 -11.23 35.49
C LYS A 303 16.38 -9.81 35.26
N GLU A 304 17.42 -9.64 34.45
CA GLU A 304 18.04 -8.34 34.20
C GLU A 304 17.08 -7.31 33.57
N ARG A 305 16.06 -7.77 32.84
CA ARG A 305 15.14 -6.89 32.13
C ARG A 305 14.05 -6.24 33.01
N ARG A 306 14.06 -6.46 34.34
CA ARG A 306 13.20 -5.80 35.36
C ARG A 306 11.69 -5.84 35.10
N TYR A 307 11.19 -6.78 34.28
CA TYR A 307 9.75 -6.95 34.03
C TYR A 307 9.04 -7.84 35.06
N TYR A 308 9.80 -8.46 35.95
CA TYR A 308 9.32 -9.40 36.96
C TYR A 308 9.62 -8.87 38.35
N SER A 309 8.68 -9.11 39.27
CA SER A 309 8.94 -9.01 40.70
C SER A 309 9.89 -10.12 41.16
N ASP A 310 10.57 -9.93 42.29
CA ASP A 310 11.42 -10.96 42.89
C ASP A 310 10.64 -12.26 43.18
N GLU A 311 9.35 -12.16 43.46
CA GLU A 311 8.46 -13.31 43.66
C GLU A 311 8.18 -14.07 42.36
N GLU A 312 7.87 -13.35 41.26
CA GLU A 312 7.71 -13.95 39.94
C GLU A 312 9.02 -14.60 39.46
N ILE A 313 10.17 -13.98 39.73
CA ILE A 313 11.49 -14.55 39.42
C ILE A 313 11.71 -15.85 40.19
N ARG A 314 11.40 -15.88 41.50
CA ARG A 314 11.52 -17.10 42.33
C ARG A 314 10.54 -18.19 41.91
N ALA A 315 9.41 -17.82 41.32
CA ALA A 315 8.39 -18.74 40.82
C ALA A 315 8.64 -19.22 39.37
N LEU A 316 9.71 -18.77 38.71
CA LEU A 316 10.06 -19.24 37.37
C LEU A 316 10.40 -20.73 37.42
N ASP A 317 9.51 -21.55 36.88
CA ASP A 317 9.74 -22.98 36.69
C ASP A 317 10.65 -23.19 35.47
N VAL A 318 11.83 -23.75 35.72
CA VAL A 318 12.84 -24.12 34.71
C VAL A 318 12.21 -24.94 33.58
N ASN A 319 11.29 -25.86 33.89
CA ASN A 319 10.63 -26.71 32.89
C ASN A 319 9.69 -25.90 31.99
N VAL A 320 9.05 -24.86 32.54
CA VAL A 320 8.19 -23.96 31.77
C VAL A 320 9.04 -23.11 30.82
N ILE A 321 10.16 -22.55 31.28
CA ILE A 321 11.06 -21.77 30.42
C ILE A 321 11.66 -22.65 29.31
N GLU A 322 12.12 -23.86 29.63
CA GLU A 322 12.64 -24.79 28.62
C GLU A 322 11.58 -25.19 27.58
N LYS A 323 10.33 -25.41 28.03
CA LYS A 323 9.21 -25.68 27.11
C LYS A 323 8.95 -24.48 26.18
N GLU A 324 8.92 -23.27 26.72
CA GLU A 324 8.69 -22.07 25.92
C GLU A 324 9.86 -21.76 24.99
N ARG A 325 11.10 -21.99 25.42
CA ARG A 325 12.31 -21.89 24.59
C ARG A 325 12.16 -22.80 23.38
N ARG A 326 11.83 -24.07 23.59
CA ARG A 326 11.61 -25.02 22.48
C ARG A 326 10.54 -24.54 21.52
N GLN A 327 9.37 -24.13 22.02
CA GLN A 327 8.28 -23.62 21.18
C GLN A 327 8.63 -22.32 20.44
N ALA A 328 9.43 -21.45 21.05
CA ALA A 328 9.90 -20.22 20.43
C ALA A 328 10.91 -20.50 19.32
N LEU A 329 11.82 -21.45 19.53
CA LEU A 329 12.79 -21.88 18.51
C LEU A 329 12.12 -22.65 17.38
N GLU A 330 11.13 -23.51 17.66
CA GLU A 330 10.32 -24.15 16.62
C GLU A 330 9.60 -23.12 15.74
N ARG A 331 9.03 -22.07 16.34
CA ARG A 331 8.42 -20.96 15.60
C ARG A 331 9.45 -20.17 14.80
N TYR A 332 10.63 -19.93 15.36
CA TYR A 332 11.72 -19.26 14.67
C TYR A 332 12.20 -20.08 13.46
N ASP A 333 12.44 -21.38 13.62
CA ASP A 333 12.88 -22.28 12.55
C ASP A 333 11.80 -22.47 11.49
N LYS A 334 10.53 -22.55 11.89
CA LYS A 334 9.41 -22.54 10.96
C LYS A 334 9.40 -21.25 10.15
N TRP A 335 9.51 -20.10 10.82
CA TRP A 335 9.55 -18.81 10.17
C TRP A 335 10.74 -18.70 9.20
N ILE A 336 11.96 -19.06 9.61
CA ILE A 336 13.15 -19.10 8.74
C ILE A 336 12.94 -20.03 7.55
N ARG A 337 12.29 -21.19 7.73
CA ARG A 337 12.00 -22.11 6.62
C ARG A 337 11.03 -21.52 5.61
N THR A 338 9.91 -20.96 6.06
CA THR A 338 8.96 -20.25 5.20
C THR A 338 9.65 -19.11 4.46
N TRP A 339 10.50 -18.37 5.18
CA TRP A 339 11.24 -17.22 4.68
C TRP A 339 12.31 -17.59 3.63
N LYS A 340 13.03 -18.70 3.83
CA LYS A 340 13.96 -19.27 2.84
C LYS A 340 13.25 -19.95 1.68
N ALA A 341 12.03 -20.45 1.87
CA ALA A 341 11.21 -20.90 0.77
C ALA A 341 10.88 -19.71 -0.15
N CYS A 342 10.46 -18.57 0.42
CA CYS A 342 10.25 -17.30 -0.31
C CYS A 342 11.45 -16.90 -1.19
N GLU A 343 12.68 -17.13 -0.73
CA GLU A 343 13.93 -16.85 -1.47
C GLU A 343 14.15 -17.77 -2.68
N LYS A 344 13.65 -19.01 -2.65
CA LYS A 344 13.75 -19.91 -3.82
C LYS A 344 12.79 -19.52 -4.93
N TYR A 345 11.66 -18.89 -4.62
CA TYR A 345 10.69 -18.49 -5.65
C TYR A 345 11.17 -17.30 -6.51
N SER A 346 12.22 -16.61 -6.07
CA SER A 346 12.95 -15.58 -6.82
C SER A 346 13.61 -16.08 -8.10
N ASP A 347 13.92 -17.38 -8.19
CA ASP A 347 14.70 -17.97 -9.29
C ASP A 347 13.85 -18.42 -10.49
N GLY A 348 12.54 -18.18 -10.45
CA GLY A 348 11.59 -18.54 -11.52
C GLY A 348 11.08 -19.99 -11.46
N SER A 349 11.42 -20.78 -10.44
CA SER A 349 10.84 -22.11 -10.25
C SER A 349 9.48 -22.04 -9.49
N GLN A 350 8.40 -22.43 -10.18
CA GLN A 350 7.02 -22.30 -9.70
C GLN A 350 6.58 -23.45 -8.77
N VAL A 351 5.86 -23.12 -7.68
CA VAL A 351 4.93 -24.03 -6.96
C VAL A 351 3.68 -23.24 -6.57
N PRO A 352 2.46 -23.80 -6.64
CA PRO A 352 1.21 -23.06 -6.41
C PRO A 352 1.09 -22.44 -5.00
N LEU A 353 0.65 -21.17 -4.95
CA LEU A 353 0.45 -20.35 -3.74
C LEU A 353 -0.38 -21.02 -2.62
N HIS A 354 -1.24 -21.98 -2.94
CA HIS A 354 -2.06 -22.69 -1.95
C HIS A 354 -1.24 -23.53 -0.97
N GLU A 355 -0.05 -24.00 -1.32
CA GLU A 355 0.78 -24.80 -0.41
C GLU A 355 1.48 -23.96 0.67
N VAL A 356 1.76 -22.69 0.41
CA VAL A 356 2.47 -21.80 1.36
C VAL A 356 1.59 -21.47 2.58
N SER A 357 0.27 -21.43 2.40
CA SER A 357 -0.69 -21.10 3.47
C SER A 357 -0.89 -22.23 4.50
N THR A 358 -0.39 -23.44 4.23
CA THR A 358 -0.47 -24.58 5.15
C THR A 358 0.83 -24.88 5.90
N LEU A 359 1.92 -24.19 5.56
CA LEU A 359 3.25 -24.35 6.16
C LEU A 359 3.48 -23.46 7.37
#